data_AF-A0A2G5US60-F1
#
_entry.id   AF-A0A2G5US60-F1
#
_cell.length_a   1.000
_cell.length_b   1.000
_cell.length_c   1.000
_cell.angle_alpha   90.00
_cell.angle_beta   90.00
_cell.angle_gamma   90.00
#
_symmetry.space_group_name_H-M   'P 1'
#
loop_
_entity.id
_entity.type
_entity.pdbx_description
1 polymer ?
#
loop_
_entity_poly.entity_id
_entity_poly.type
_entity_poly.pdbx_seq_one_letter_code
_entity_poly.pdbx_strand_id
1 'polypeptide(L)'
;MSSYALYRGTTLGQALDQTLNDMEADGLLPKSLVSKVLMQFDKSMNKQISRLPKEKMNFCATQLLTYRYCDNVWTFILNNVNLKDPQRSFDEPIEKLKIVACDGRQTSLLQTLGQGPSKRVARAAGDDEDDDSD
;
A
#
# COMPACT_ATOMS: atom_id res chain seq x y z
N MET A 1 -16.44 6.05 2.05
CA MET A 1 -15.17 6.37 1.35
C MET A 1 -14.84 5.25 0.41
N SER A 2 -14.44 5.58 -0.81
CA SER A 2 -14.08 4.59 -1.84
C SER A 2 -12.72 3.98 -1.51
N SER A 3 -12.62 2.66 -1.48
CA SER A 3 -11.34 1.95 -1.35
C SER A 3 -10.82 1.62 -2.74
N TYR A 4 -9.50 1.71 -2.96
CA TYR A 4 -8.95 1.38 -4.26
C TYR A 4 -9.10 -0.12 -4.54
N ALA A 5 -9.79 -0.47 -5.63
CA ALA A 5 -9.82 -1.82 -6.18
C ALA A 5 -8.52 -2.21 -6.92
N LEU A 6 -7.53 -1.31 -6.95
CA LEU A 6 -6.22 -1.52 -7.56
C LEU A 6 -5.57 -2.84 -7.11
N TYR A 7 -5.69 -3.15 -5.82
CA TYR A 7 -5.05 -4.33 -5.22
C TYR A 7 -5.67 -5.66 -5.65
N ARG A 8 -6.85 -5.67 -6.31
CA ARG A 8 -7.40 -6.89 -6.91
C ARG A 8 -6.53 -7.43 -8.04
N GLY A 9 -5.75 -6.57 -8.71
CA GLY A 9 -4.79 -6.98 -9.74
C GLY A 9 -3.47 -7.57 -9.23
N THR A 10 -3.29 -7.68 -7.90
CA THR A 10 -2.15 -8.39 -7.31
C THR A 10 -2.38 -9.89 -7.33
N THR A 11 -1.33 -10.71 -7.19
CA THR A 11 -1.44 -12.17 -7.11
C THR A 11 -2.45 -12.63 -6.06
N LEU A 12 -2.46 -12.00 -4.88
CA LEU A 12 -3.41 -12.31 -3.81
C LEU A 12 -4.85 -11.96 -4.23
N GLY A 13 -5.05 -10.78 -4.82
CA GLY A 13 -6.36 -10.34 -5.30
C GLY A 13 -6.91 -11.22 -6.41
N GLN A 14 -6.07 -11.63 -7.37
CA GLN A 14 -6.45 -12.52 -8.46
C GLN A 14 -6.78 -13.93 -7.96
N ALA A 15 -6.00 -14.47 -7.03
CA ALA A 15 -6.29 -15.78 -6.45
C ALA A 15 -7.63 -15.78 -5.70
N LEU A 16 -7.93 -14.71 -4.95
CA LEU A 16 -9.23 -14.55 -4.29
C LEU A 16 -10.37 -14.44 -5.31
N ASP A 17 -10.22 -13.59 -6.33
CA ASP A 17 -11.24 -13.39 -7.36
C ASP A 17 -11.54 -14.68 -8.12
N GLN A 18 -10.50 -15.43 -8.51
CA GLN A 18 -10.65 -16.73 -9.17
C GLN A 18 -11.42 -17.72 -8.27
N THR A 19 -11.02 -17.85 -7.00
CA THR A 19 -11.68 -18.76 -6.06
C THR A 19 -13.17 -18.41 -5.87
N LEU A 20 -13.50 -17.11 -5.78
CA LEU A 20 -14.88 -16.67 -5.63
C LEU A 20 -15.71 -16.92 -6.90
N ASN A 21 -15.11 -16.72 -8.08
CA ASN A 21 -15.76 -17.00 -9.37
C ASN A 21 -16.03 -18.49 -9.55
N ASP A 22 -15.10 -19.37 -9.14
CA ASP A 22 -15.29 -20.82 -9.17
C ASP A 22 -16.45 -21.23 -8.25
N MET A 23 -16.50 -20.71 -7.02
CA MET A 23 -17.61 -20.95 -6.09
C MET A 23 -18.96 -20.38 -6.56
N GLU A 24 -18.95 -19.27 -7.29
CA GLU A 24 -20.16 -18.72 -7.93
C GLU A 24 -20.65 -19.65 -9.06
N ALA A 25 -19.73 -20.13 -9.90
CA ALA A 25 -20.03 -21.02 -11.01
C ALA A 25 -20.61 -22.36 -10.54
N ASP A 26 -20.11 -22.89 -9.42
CA ASP A 26 -20.62 -24.09 -8.75
C ASP A 26 -21.96 -23.87 -8.02
N GLY A 27 -22.46 -22.62 -7.98
CA GLY A 27 -23.70 -22.26 -7.29
C GLY A 27 -23.59 -22.25 -5.76
N LEU A 28 -22.37 -22.34 -5.22
CA LEU A 28 -22.12 -22.32 -3.76
C LEU A 28 -22.30 -20.92 -3.18
N LEU A 29 -22.00 -19.88 -3.96
CA LEU A 29 -22.13 -18.49 -3.54
C LEU A 29 -23.00 -17.69 -4.52
N PRO A 30 -23.94 -16.87 -4.05
CA PRO A 30 -24.64 -15.94 -4.91
C PRO A 30 -23.71 -14.80 -5.32
N LYS A 31 -23.88 -14.29 -6.55
CA LYS A 31 -23.14 -13.16 -7.11
C LYS A 31 -23.08 -11.92 -6.20
N SER A 32 -24.16 -11.66 -5.48
CA SER A 32 -24.25 -10.54 -4.54
C SER A 32 -23.29 -10.69 -3.35
N LEU A 33 -22.98 -11.91 -2.93
CA LEU A 33 -22.03 -12.20 -1.86
C LEU A 33 -20.59 -12.08 -2.35
N VAL A 34 -20.27 -12.59 -3.54
CA VAL A 34 -18.94 -12.41 -4.18
C VAL A 34 -18.56 -10.93 -4.23
N SER A 35 -19.46 -10.08 -4.72
CA SER A 35 -19.22 -8.64 -4.77
C SER A 35 -18.98 -8.03 -3.38
N LYS A 36 -19.67 -8.50 -2.34
CA LYS A 36 -19.47 -8.02 -0.96
C LYS A 36 -18.11 -8.44 -0.41
N VAL A 37 -17.66 -9.66 -0.69
CA VAL A 37 -16.34 -10.15 -0.27
C VAL A 37 -15.23 -9.33 -0.94
N LEU A 38 -15.32 -9.08 -2.24
CA LEU A 38 -14.34 -8.26 -2.97
C LEU A 38 -14.32 -6.80 -2.47
N MET A 39 -15.47 -6.21 -2.17
CA MET A 39 -15.54 -4.90 -1.52
C MET A 39 -14.87 -4.90 -0.13
N GLN A 40 -15.01 -5.98 0.63
CA GLN A 40 -14.36 -6.11 1.94
C GLN A 40 -12.85 -6.33 1.81
N PHE A 41 -12.40 -7.04 0.77
CA PHE A 41 -11.00 -7.17 0.41
C PHE A 41 -10.38 -5.79 0.12
N ASP A 42 -11.02 -4.96 -0.72
CA ASP A 42 -10.52 -3.62 -1.03
C ASP A 42 -10.32 -2.78 0.24
N LYS A 43 -11.32 -2.77 1.13
CA LYS A 43 -11.23 -2.04 2.40
C LYS A 43 -10.08 -2.54 3.27
N SER A 44 -9.96 -3.86 3.41
CA SER A 44 -8.95 -4.51 4.25
C SER A 44 -7.54 -4.24 3.73
N MET A 45 -7.32 -4.39 2.43
CA MET A 45 -6.01 -4.18 1.79
C MET A 45 -5.53 -2.73 1.90
N ASN A 46 -6.39 -1.78 1.55
CA ASN A 46 -6.06 -0.36 1.67
C ASN A 46 -5.70 0.02 3.11
N LYS A 47 -6.44 -0.51 4.09
CA LYS A 47 -6.15 -0.30 5.51
C LYS A 47 -4.82 -0.89 5.93
N GLN A 48 -4.53 -2.14 5.58
CA GLN A 48 -3.31 -2.83 6.03
C GLN A 48 -2.05 -2.25 5.37
N ILE A 49 -2.07 -2.01 4.06
CA ILE A 49 -0.91 -1.44 3.35
C ILE A 49 -0.52 -0.08 3.94
N SER A 50 -1.50 0.73 4.34
CA SER A 50 -1.25 2.02 4.97
C SER A 50 -0.52 1.93 6.32
N ARG A 51 -0.57 0.77 6.98
CA ARG A 51 0.04 0.49 8.28
C ARG A 51 1.38 -0.23 8.18
N LEU A 52 1.70 -0.80 7.01
CA LEU A 52 2.97 -1.48 6.82
C LEU A 52 4.15 -0.49 6.95
N PRO A 53 5.31 -0.96 7.43
CA PRO A 53 6.52 -0.15 7.45
C PRO A 53 6.81 0.41 6.06
N LYS A 54 7.06 1.72 5.99
CA LYS A 54 7.39 2.42 4.74
C LYS A 54 8.88 2.26 4.44
N GLU A 55 9.27 1.03 4.12
CA GLU A 55 10.62 0.77 3.67
C GLU A 55 10.87 1.42 2.31
N LYS A 56 12.01 2.08 2.18
CA LYS A 56 12.35 2.81 0.96
C LYS A 56 13.01 1.85 -0.01
N MET A 57 12.33 1.57 -1.11
CA MET A 57 12.93 0.92 -2.28
C MET A 57 13.34 2.01 -3.28
N ASN A 58 14.55 1.88 -3.82
CA ASN A 58 15.02 2.74 -4.92
C ASN A 58 15.02 1.94 -6.21
N PHE A 59 14.77 2.60 -7.34
CA PHE A 59 14.90 1.97 -8.64
C PHE A 59 15.47 2.93 -9.67
N CYS A 60 16.17 2.38 -10.66
CA CYS A 60 16.64 3.11 -11.83
C CYS A 60 16.31 2.30 -13.08
N ALA A 61 15.69 2.95 -14.07
CA ALA A 61 15.37 2.34 -15.35
C ALA A 61 16.22 2.96 -16.45
N THR A 62 16.62 2.18 -17.44
CA THR A 62 17.34 2.75 -18.60
C THR A 62 16.39 3.47 -19.55
N GLN A 63 15.12 3.04 -19.61
CA GLN A 63 14.13 3.61 -20.51
C GLN A 63 12.73 3.61 -19.89
N LEU A 64 12.04 4.75 -20.03
CA LEU A 64 10.60 4.85 -19.93
C LEU A 64 9.99 4.60 -21.31
N LEU A 65 9.26 3.50 -21.48
CA LEU A 65 8.62 3.16 -22.76
C LEU A 65 7.38 4.00 -23.02
N THR A 66 6.50 4.08 -22.04
CA THR A 66 5.26 4.86 -22.14
C THR A 66 4.74 5.24 -20.76
N TYR A 67 3.98 6.33 -20.70
CA TYR A 67 3.29 6.78 -19.52
C TYR A 67 1.88 7.24 -19.87
N ARG A 68 0.98 7.17 -18.89
CA ARG A 68 -0.40 7.67 -19.01
C ARG A 68 -0.89 8.15 -17.66
N TYR A 69 -1.57 9.29 -17.68
CA TYR A 69 -2.32 9.81 -16.55
C TYR A 69 -3.78 9.98 -16.95
N CYS A 70 -4.68 9.28 -16.26
CA CYS A 70 -6.13 9.33 -16.47
C CYS A 70 -6.81 9.03 -15.14
N ASP A 71 -7.90 9.73 -14.81
CA ASP A 71 -8.70 9.49 -13.60
C ASP A 71 -7.90 9.45 -12.29
N ASN A 72 -6.90 10.34 -12.16
CA ASN A 72 -5.98 10.39 -11.02
C ASN A 72 -5.13 9.11 -10.82
N VAL A 73 -4.96 8.31 -11.88
CA VAL A 73 -4.11 7.12 -11.90
C VAL A 73 -2.97 7.32 -12.88
N TRP A 74 -1.74 7.19 -12.38
CA TRP A 74 -0.55 7.09 -13.20
C TRP A 74 -0.30 5.64 -13.60
N THR A 75 0.05 5.43 -14.87
CA THR A 75 0.59 4.16 -15.37
C THR A 75 1.92 4.43 -16.08
N PHE A 76 2.98 3.73 -15.71
CA PHE A 76 4.27 3.74 -16.37
C PHE A 76 4.63 2.33 -16.84
N ILE A 77 5.29 2.24 -17.99
CA ILE A 77 5.93 1.00 -18.46
C ILE A 77 7.40 1.33 -18.70
N LEU A 78 8.27 0.64 -17.98
CA LEU A 78 9.72 0.84 -17.95
C LEU A 78 10.43 -0.41 -18.49
N ASN A 79 11.61 -0.23 -19.07
CA ASN A 79 12.49 -1.33 -19.45
C ASN A 79 13.81 -1.28 -18.69
N ASN A 80 14.42 -2.46 -18.49
CA ASN A 80 15.70 -2.68 -17.83
C ASN A 80 15.80 -1.92 -16.49
N VAL A 81 14.97 -2.31 -15.54
CA VAL A 81 14.87 -1.68 -14.22
C VAL A 81 15.75 -2.39 -13.21
N ASN A 82 16.71 -1.67 -12.64
CA ASN A 82 17.49 -2.12 -11.49
C ASN A 82 16.77 -1.70 -10.20
N LEU A 83 16.36 -2.67 -9.39
CA LEU A 83 15.76 -2.45 -8.08
C LEU A 83 16.82 -2.57 -6.98
N LYS A 84 16.85 -1.59 -6.09
CA LYS A 84 17.68 -1.59 -4.88
C LYS A 84 16.78 -1.64 -3.66
N ASP A 85 16.77 -2.78 -3.01
CA ASP A 85 16.02 -3.05 -1.79
C ASP A 85 17.02 -3.40 -0.66
N PRO A 86 16.97 -2.74 0.51
CA PRO A 86 17.86 -3.04 1.63
C PRO A 86 17.73 -4.46 2.20
N GLN A 87 16.56 -5.09 2.07
CA GLN A 87 16.26 -6.42 2.61
C GLN A 87 16.43 -7.54 1.58
N ARG A 88 16.40 -7.20 0.30
CA ARG A 88 16.43 -8.17 -0.81
C ARG A 88 17.37 -7.73 -1.92
N SER A 89 18.33 -8.58 -2.27
CA SER A 89 19.11 -8.39 -3.49
C SER A 89 18.35 -8.92 -4.71
N PHE A 90 18.47 -8.20 -5.82
CA PHE A 90 18.04 -8.65 -7.14
C PHE A 90 19.29 -8.84 -7.99
N ASP A 91 19.52 -10.07 -8.45
CA ASP A 91 20.76 -10.41 -9.15
C ASP A 91 20.77 -9.88 -10.60
N GLU A 92 19.59 -9.73 -11.21
CA GLU A 92 19.43 -9.25 -12.59
C GLU A 92 18.42 -8.09 -12.70
N PRO A 93 18.62 -7.18 -13.69
CA PRO A 93 17.63 -6.16 -14.00
C PRO A 93 16.30 -6.75 -14.46
N ILE A 94 15.20 -6.14 -14.03
CA ILE A 94 13.86 -6.47 -14.51
C ILE A 94 13.74 -5.97 -15.95
N GLU A 95 13.56 -6.89 -16.90
CA GLU A 95 13.45 -6.56 -18.33
C GLU A 95 12.34 -5.53 -18.59
N LYS A 96 11.17 -5.70 -17.94
CA LYS A 96 10.02 -4.81 -18.10
C LYS A 96 9.23 -4.67 -16.80
N LEU A 97 8.98 -3.44 -16.37
CA LEU A 97 8.22 -3.12 -15.16
C LEU A 97 7.03 -2.21 -15.47
N LYS A 98 5.85 -2.60 -14.99
CA LYS A 98 4.64 -1.75 -15.03
C LYS A 98 4.36 -1.19 -13.65
N ILE A 99 4.30 0.13 -13.53
CA ILE A 99 3.92 0.83 -12.29
C ILE A 99 2.52 1.41 -12.49
N VAL A 100 1.60 1.10 -11.57
CA VAL A 100 0.27 1.72 -11.51
C VAL A 100 0.11 2.38 -10.15
N ALA A 101 -0.10 3.69 -10.13
CA ALA A 101 -0.13 4.48 -8.90
C ALA A 101 -1.39 5.36 -8.83
N CYS A 102 -2.19 5.16 -7.79
CA CYS A 102 -3.31 6.03 -7.44
C CYS A 102 -2.84 7.16 -6.52
N ASP A 103 -3.62 8.23 -6.44
CA ASP A 103 -3.34 9.35 -5.54
C ASP A 103 -3.38 8.96 -4.05
N GLY A 104 -2.23 9.07 -3.38
CA GLY A 104 -2.08 8.73 -1.96
C GLY A 104 -2.69 9.74 -0.97
N ARG A 105 -3.08 10.94 -1.43
CA ARG A 105 -3.62 12.00 -0.55
C ARG A 105 -4.91 11.56 0.16
N GLN A 106 -5.74 10.76 -0.49
CA GLN A 106 -6.98 10.25 0.11
C GLN A 106 -6.71 9.29 1.29
N THR A 107 -5.63 8.51 1.22
CA THR A 107 -5.22 7.59 2.29
C THR A 107 -4.67 8.35 3.50
N SER A 108 -4.00 9.48 3.28
CA SER A 108 -3.44 10.30 4.38
C SER A 108 -4.53 10.91 5.27
N LEU A 109 -5.66 11.37 4.70
CA LEU A 109 -6.80 11.89 5.46
C LEU A 109 -7.43 10.82 6.38
N LEU A 110 -7.47 9.57 5.91
CA LEU A 110 -7.96 8.43 6.70
C LEU A 110 -7.06 8.09 7.90
N GLN A 111 -5.75 8.29 7.77
CA GLN A 111 -4.81 8.06 8.88
C GLN A 111 -4.97 9.13 9.97
N THR A 112 -5.17 10.39 9.58
CA THR A 112 -5.37 11.50 10.52
C THR A 112 -6.70 11.39 11.28
N LEU A 113 -7.76 10.90 10.63
CA LEU A 113 -9.06 10.69 11.29
C LEU A 113 -9.12 9.43 12.15
N GLY A 114 -8.22 8.46 11.92
CA GLY A 114 -8.15 7.20 12.68
C GLY A 114 -7.22 7.24 13.89
N GLN A 115 -6.40 8.29 14.03
CA GLN A 115 -5.60 8.56 15.24
C GLN A 115 -6.38 9.53 16.12
N GLY A 116 -7.03 8.99 17.17
CA GLY A 116 -7.41 9.82 18.31
C GLY A 116 -6.19 10.57 18.86
N PRO A 117 -6.39 11.69 19.58
CA PRO A 117 -5.30 12.59 19.95
C PRO A 117 -4.19 11.82 20.66
N SER A 118 -3.02 11.76 20.02
CA SER A 118 -1.82 11.21 20.61
C SER A 118 -1.47 12.07 21.82
N LYS A 119 -1.64 11.52 23.04
CA LYS A 119 -1.20 12.17 24.27
C LYS A 119 0.31 12.36 24.16
N ARG A 120 0.74 13.56 23.77
CA ARG A 120 2.11 14.03 24.02
C ARG A 120 2.30 14.05 25.53
N VAL A 121 2.98 13.05 26.06
CA VAL A 121 3.50 13.09 27.42
C VAL A 121 4.58 14.17 27.39
N ALA A 122 4.28 15.35 27.94
CA ALA A 122 5.28 16.36 28.20
C ALA A 122 6.24 15.78 29.24
N ARG A 123 7.49 15.52 28.85
CA ARG A 123 8.58 15.38 29.81
C ARG A 123 8.79 16.78 30.40
N ALA A 124 8.35 16.97 31.64
CA ALA A 124 8.75 18.12 32.43
C ALA A 124 10.27 18.04 32.63
N ALA A 125 10.98 19.08 32.21
CA ALA A 125 12.29 19.39 32.75
C ALA A 125 12.05 19.77 34.22
N GLY A 126 12.62 18.96 35.13
CA GLY A 126 12.74 19.32 36.53
C GLY A 126 14.13 19.90 36.69
N ASP A 127 14.15 21.13 37.17
CA ASP A 127 15.27 22.04 37.29
C ASP A 127 16.37 21.54 38.23
N ASP A 128 17.56 22.09 38.00
CA ASP A 128 18.74 22.03 38.85
C ASP A 128 18.43 22.43 40.30
N GLU A 129 18.83 21.61 41.27
CA GLU A 129 19.17 22.06 42.62
C GLU A 129 20.54 21.47 42.99
N ASP A 130 21.56 22.32 42.91
CA ASP A 130 22.82 22.20 43.64
C ASP A 130 22.52 22.20 45.15
N ASP A 131 23.00 21.20 45.89
CA ASP A 131 23.33 21.42 47.30
C ASP A 131 24.50 20.51 47.74
N ASP A 132 25.48 21.18 48.33
CA ASP A 132 26.75 20.71 48.88
C ASP A 132 26.55 19.96 50.22
N SER A 133 27.64 19.36 50.73
CA SER A 133 27.89 18.75 52.06
C SER A 133 27.60 17.24 52.21
N ASP A 134 28.51 16.38 52.69
CA ASP A 134 29.85 16.44 53.31
C ASP A 134 30.62 15.16 52.91
#